data_AF-A0A1C6NYI8-F1
#
_entry.id   AF-A0A1C6NYI8-F1
#
_cell.length_a   1.000
_cell.length_b   1.000
_cell.length_c   1.000
_cell.angle_alpha   90.00
_cell.angle_beta   90.00
_cell.angle_gamma   90.00
#
_symmetry.space_group_name_H-M   'P 1'
#
loop_
_entity.id
_entity.type
_entity.pdbx_description
1 polymer ?
#
loop_
_entity_poly.entity_id
_entity_poly.type
_entity_poly.pdbx_seq_one_letter_code
_entity_poly.pdbx_strand_id
1 'polypeptide(L)'
;MAAGERPADTGAVDRSEGFGERLLGVLLDRAHEMPPQLIAPLIAEEVARVGGRDVSILLQDYAQLLLVPLPGRRLTVGRPELISDSHAGTAFLYGAPVEVPQDDGVRMYLPLLDGSDQVGVLALTLDTVDDDDRRLLRRLAGLVADMLVTKHSYTDQFFLARRREPMSLAAEIQWSLLPSLAMSVPQVAVAGILEPAYRVAGDSFDYALNEDILHVAMVDAMGHGLDAATMATVAIGAYRHARRAEIGLSEIYAFMDRAIAEQFGPDHFVTAQMMRLNITTGHLQWVNAGHPAPLLIRNGQVVRQLESPTTLPVGFGGEEPQISGQMLQRGDRVLCQDHGGHGRRRPRAVLKSDPA
;
A
#
# COMPACT_ATOMS: atom_id res chain seq x y z
N MET A 1 62.22 -23.04 42.19
CA MET A 1 62.13 -23.17 40.72
C MET A 1 60.73 -22.77 40.32
N ALA A 2 60.62 -21.67 39.60
CA ALA A 2 59.38 -20.92 39.38
C ALA A 2 58.39 -21.67 38.47
N ALA A 3 57.13 -21.75 38.90
CA ALA A 3 56.01 -21.97 38.01
C ALA A 3 55.66 -20.62 37.37
N GLY A 4 55.92 -20.50 36.07
CA GLY A 4 55.44 -19.39 35.26
C GLY A 4 54.20 -19.82 34.51
N GLU A 5 53.11 -19.09 34.66
CA GLU A 5 52.11 -18.92 33.60
C GLU A 5 51.42 -17.56 33.78
N ARG A 6 51.32 -16.86 32.65
CA ARG A 6 50.83 -15.48 32.47
C ARG A 6 49.32 -15.48 32.20
N PRO A 7 48.67 -14.30 32.21
CA PRO A 7 47.28 -14.13 32.63
C PRO A 7 46.27 -14.42 31.52
N ALA A 8 45.08 -14.91 31.90
CA ALA A 8 43.89 -14.83 31.08
C ALA A 8 43.10 -13.57 31.48
N ASP A 9 43.36 -12.50 30.74
CA ASP A 9 42.46 -11.36 30.61
C ASP A 9 41.24 -11.82 29.80
N THR A 10 40.17 -12.23 30.48
CA THR A 10 38.86 -12.39 29.85
C THR A 10 38.17 -11.05 29.89
N GLY A 11 38.32 -10.29 28.79
CA GLY A 11 37.52 -9.10 28.53
C GLY A 11 36.04 -9.41 28.76
N ALA A 12 35.49 -8.86 29.82
CA ALA A 12 34.06 -8.85 30.06
C ALA A 12 33.43 -8.05 28.92
N VAL A 13 32.75 -8.74 28.01
CA VAL A 13 31.85 -8.10 27.05
C VAL A 13 30.78 -7.41 27.88
N ASP A 14 30.79 -6.08 27.89
CA ASP A 14 29.70 -5.28 28.43
C ASP A 14 28.44 -5.61 27.62
N ARG A 15 27.51 -6.33 28.26
CA ARG A 15 26.21 -6.75 27.71
C ARG A 15 25.08 -5.87 28.26
N SER A 16 25.35 -4.61 28.58
CA SER A 16 24.27 -3.68 28.89
C SER A 16 23.47 -3.42 27.61
N GLU A 17 22.23 -3.92 27.55
CA GLU A 17 21.33 -3.63 26.42
C GLU A 17 21.25 -2.12 26.21
N GLY A 18 21.39 -1.70 24.96
CA GLY A 18 21.17 -0.30 24.61
C GLY A 18 19.73 0.11 24.92
N PHE A 19 19.53 1.41 25.17
CA PHE A 19 18.23 2.07 25.23
C PHE A 19 17.22 1.55 24.18
N GLY A 20 17.68 1.45 22.94
CA GLY A 20 16.85 1.04 21.82
C GLY A 20 16.60 -0.46 21.74
N GLU A 21 17.52 -1.27 22.25
CA GLU A 21 17.34 -2.73 22.33
C GLU A 21 16.27 -3.07 23.35
N ARG A 22 16.25 -2.40 24.50
CA ARG A 22 15.15 -2.56 25.48
C ARG A 22 13.80 -2.14 24.92
N LEU A 23 13.73 -0.98 24.25
CA LEU A 23 12.50 -0.49 23.65
C LEU A 23 11.96 -1.45 22.59
N LEU A 24 12.80 -1.86 21.66
CA LEU A 24 12.43 -2.81 20.59
C LEU A 24 12.08 -4.18 21.16
N GLY A 25 12.86 -4.69 22.11
CA GLY A 25 12.62 -5.98 22.77
C GLY A 25 11.27 -6.03 23.46
N VAL A 26 10.93 -5.03 24.28
CA VAL A 26 9.64 -4.96 24.98
C VAL A 26 8.46 -4.91 23.99
N LEU A 27 8.59 -4.15 22.90
CA LEU A 27 7.55 -4.08 21.89
C LEU A 27 7.40 -5.41 21.16
N LEU A 28 8.49 -6.07 20.76
CA LEU A 28 8.47 -7.37 20.09
C LEU A 28 7.87 -8.47 20.97
N ASP A 29 8.28 -8.53 22.25
CA ASP A 29 7.80 -9.53 23.20
C ASP A 29 6.29 -9.40 23.43
N ARG A 30 5.80 -8.16 23.50
CA ARG A 30 4.38 -7.88 23.78
C ARG A 30 3.51 -7.83 22.54
N ALA A 31 4.06 -7.58 21.34
CA ALA A 31 3.31 -7.38 20.11
C ALA A 31 2.40 -8.55 19.74
N HIS A 32 2.81 -9.78 20.04
CA HIS A 32 2.07 -10.99 19.68
C HIS A 32 0.73 -11.13 20.43
N GLU A 33 0.72 -10.82 21.73
CA GLU A 33 -0.45 -10.97 22.60
C GLU A 33 -1.24 -9.66 22.76
N MET A 34 -0.79 -8.59 22.11
CA MET A 34 -1.36 -7.26 22.29
C MET A 34 -2.75 -7.12 21.68
N PRO A 35 -3.76 -6.70 22.46
CA PRO A 35 -4.99 -6.16 21.92
C PRO A 35 -4.72 -4.87 21.14
N PRO A 36 -5.35 -4.63 19.97
CA PRO A 36 -5.04 -3.48 19.11
C PRO A 36 -5.18 -2.12 19.78
N GLN A 37 -6.14 -1.99 20.72
CA GLN A 37 -6.35 -0.78 21.52
C GLN A 37 -5.18 -0.42 22.44
N LEU A 38 -4.25 -1.36 22.68
CA LEU A 38 -3.07 -1.15 23.52
C LEU A 38 -1.82 -0.72 22.73
N ILE A 39 -1.85 -0.75 21.40
CA ILE A 39 -0.71 -0.32 20.55
C ILE A 39 -0.33 1.13 20.86
N ALA A 40 -1.29 2.04 20.67
CA ALA A 40 -1.13 3.47 20.92
C ALA A 40 -0.60 3.80 22.35
N PRO A 41 -1.23 3.35 23.45
CA PRO A 41 -0.77 3.67 24.79
C PRO A 41 0.57 3.02 25.13
N LEU A 42 0.90 1.84 24.58
CA LEU A 42 2.21 1.23 24.81
C LEU A 42 3.32 2.03 24.13
N ILE A 43 3.14 2.41 22.86
CA ILE A 43 4.12 3.23 22.14
C ILE A 43 4.35 4.53 22.90
N ALA A 44 3.28 5.21 23.32
CA ALA A 44 3.39 6.42 24.12
C ALA A 44 4.11 6.20 25.46
N GLU A 45 3.86 5.07 26.14
CA GLU A 45 4.53 4.73 27.40
C GLU A 45 6.02 4.47 27.22
N GLU A 46 6.37 3.63 26.25
CA GLU A 46 7.75 3.24 26.05
C GLU A 46 8.57 4.40 25.48
N VAL A 47 7.97 5.26 24.63
CA VAL A 47 8.57 6.55 24.20
C VAL A 47 8.71 7.53 25.38
N ALA A 48 7.77 7.57 26.33
CA ALA A 48 7.90 8.43 27.51
C ALA A 48 9.01 8.00 28.47
N ARG A 49 9.19 6.68 28.67
CA ARG A 49 10.28 6.13 29.51
C ARG A 49 11.67 6.48 29.01
N VAL A 50 11.76 6.80 27.73
CA VAL A 50 12.99 7.17 27.05
C VAL A 50 13.18 8.69 26.89
N GLY A 51 12.34 9.50 27.53
CA GLY A 51 12.42 10.97 27.47
C GLY A 51 11.72 11.59 26.26
N GLY A 52 11.04 10.79 25.43
CA GLY A 52 10.19 11.28 24.35
C GLY A 52 8.82 11.72 24.84
N ARG A 53 8.18 12.63 24.10
CA ARG A 53 6.86 13.17 24.45
C ARG A 53 6.05 13.53 23.22
N ASP A 54 4.82 13.98 23.46
CA ASP A 54 3.90 14.45 22.44
C ASP A 54 3.62 13.42 21.31
N VAL A 55 3.60 12.14 21.65
CA VAL A 55 3.51 11.04 20.69
C VAL A 55 2.18 11.06 19.95
N SER A 56 2.21 11.00 18.61
CA SER A 56 1.04 10.93 17.76
C SER A 56 1.24 9.90 16.66
N ILE A 57 0.19 9.17 16.32
CA ILE A 57 0.17 8.24 15.19
C ILE A 57 -0.86 8.79 14.23
N LEU A 58 -0.43 9.16 13.02
CA LEU A 58 -1.29 9.70 11.98
C LEU A 58 -1.46 8.64 10.88
N LEU A 59 -2.69 8.28 10.53
CA LEU A 59 -2.98 7.28 9.49
C LEU A 59 -3.54 7.95 8.24
N GLN A 60 -3.19 7.46 7.05
CA GLN A 60 -3.74 7.98 5.80
C GLN A 60 -5.26 7.76 5.72
N ASP A 61 -6.05 8.77 5.39
CA ASP A 61 -7.48 8.59 5.14
C ASP A 61 -7.78 7.84 3.84
N TYR A 62 -9.00 7.34 3.69
CA TYR A 62 -9.40 6.59 2.50
C TYR A 62 -9.41 7.42 1.20
N ALA A 63 -9.57 8.75 1.31
CA ALA A 63 -9.46 9.65 0.16
C ALA A 63 -8.00 9.89 -0.27
N GLN A 64 -7.02 9.45 0.52
CA GLN A 64 -5.58 9.67 0.30
C GLN A 64 -5.18 11.15 0.25
N LEU A 65 -5.86 11.99 1.05
CA LEU A 65 -5.62 13.44 1.12
C LEU A 65 -5.10 13.88 2.49
N LEU A 66 -5.46 13.16 3.55
CA LEU A 66 -5.22 13.56 4.93
C LEU A 66 -4.45 12.48 5.70
N LEU A 67 -3.62 12.94 6.63
CA LEU A 67 -3.07 12.17 7.73
C LEU A 67 -3.92 12.45 8.98
N VAL A 68 -4.58 11.41 9.48
CA VAL A 68 -5.61 11.51 10.54
C VAL A 68 -5.06 10.94 11.85
N PRO A 69 -5.09 11.69 12.95
CA PRO A 69 -4.58 11.19 14.23
C PRO A 69 -5.43 10.04 14.76
N LEU A 70 -4.76 8.94 15.06
CA LEU A 70 -5.33 7.78 15.73
C LEU A 70 -5.71 8.19 17.17
N PRO A 71 -6.98 8.01 17.58
CA PRO A 71 -7.38 8.26 18.95
C PRO A 71 -6.74 7.22 19.88
N GLY A 72 -6.24 7.65 21.04
CA GLY A 72 -5.65 6.73 22.01
C GLY A 72 -5.29 7.43 23.31
N ARG A 73 -5.33 6.69 24.43
CA ARG A 73 -4.82 7.20 25.71
C ARG A 73 -3.33 7.48 25.57
N ARG A 74 -2.87 8.60 26.14
CA ARG A 74 -1.47 9.07 26.09
C ARG A 74 -0.94 9.49 24.70
N LEU A 75 -1.75 9.43 23.65
CA LEU A 75 -1.42 10.08 22.39
C LEU A 75 -1.82 11.55 22.42
N THR A 76 -0.99 12.39 21.83
CA THR A 76 -1.35 13.74 21.44
C THR A 76 -2.23 13.65 20.20
N VAL A 77 -3.53 13.92 20.39
CA VAL A 77 -4.52 13.91 19.31
C VAL A 77 -4.65 15.33 18.75
N GLY A 78 -4.07 15.55 17.58
CA GLY A 78 -4.16 16.80 16.83
C GLY A 78 -5.41 16.90 15.95
N ARG A 79 -5.35 17.81 14.97
CA ARG A 79 -6.31 17.83 13.85
C ARG A 79 -5.74 17.01 12.68
N PRO A 80 -6.59 16.50 11.76
CA PRO A 80 -6.10 15.94 10.51
C PRO A 80 -5.21 16.94 9.76
N GLU A 81 -4.13 16.45 9.17
CA GLU A 81 -3.13 17.23 8.43
C GLU A 81 -3.19 16.89 6.93
N LEU A 82 -2.98 17.86 6.05
CA LEU A 82 -2.90 17.62 4.60
C LEU A 82 -1.62 16.87 4.26
N ILE A 83 -1.72 15.79 3.47
CA ILE A 83 -0.55 15.06 2.98
C ILE A 83 0.32 15.97 2.09
N SER A 84 -0.29 16.85 1.31
CA SER A 84 0.43 17.73 0.39
C SER A 84 1.11 18.93 1.06
N ASP A 85 0.74 19.26 2.30
CA ASP A 85 1.10 20.53 2.93
C ASP A 85 1.27 20.38 4.46
N SER A 86 2.13 19.43 4.85
CA SER A 86 2.53 19.26 6.25
C SER A 86 3.90 18.57 6.36
N HIS A 87 4.55 18.71 7.51
CA HIS A 87 5.80 17.98 7.81
C HIS A 87 5.55 16.47 7.88
N ALA A 88 4.42 16.05 8.46
CA ALA A 88 3.99 14.65 8.45
C ALA A 88 3.76 14.18 7.01
N GLY A 89 3.05 14.96 6.20
CA GLY A 89 2.82 14.68 4.79
C GLY A 89 4.10 14.57 3.96
N THR A 90 5.11 15.40 4.26
CA THR A 90 6.44 15.31 3.67
C THR A 90 7.11 13.99 4.05
N ALA A 91 7.12 13.63 5.33
CA ALA A 91 7.69 12.35 5.79
C ALA A 91 7.00 11.14 5.14
N PHE A 92 5.67 11.21 5.01
CA PHE A 92 4.85 10.23 4.31
C PHE A 92 5.27 10.13 2.83
N LEU A 93 5.07 11.19 2.03
CA LEU A 93 5.30 11.18 0.58
C LEU A 93 6.71 10.76 0.16
N TYR A 94 7.73 11.15 0.93
CA TYR A 94 9.12 10.81 0.60
C TYR A 94 9.62 9.52 1.27
N GLY A 95 8.83 8.92 2.17
CA GLY A 95 9.23 7.72 2.90
C GLY A 95 10.50 7.93 3.74
N ALA A 96 10.75 9.17 4.20
CA ALA A 96 11.95 9.54 4.93
C ALA A 96 11.60 10.34 6.20
N PRO A 97 12.36 10.18 7.31
CA PRO A 97 12.15 10.98 8.50
C PRO A 97 12.31 12.48 8.24
N VAL A 98 11.47 13.29 8.88
CA VAL A 98 11.57 14.76 8.89
C VAL A 98 11.79 15.23 10.32
N GLU A 99 12.81 16.07 10.52
CA GLU A 99 13.17 16.65 11.82
C GLU A 99 12.82 18.14 11.81
N VAL A 100 12.04 18.59 12.79
CA VAL A 100 11.63 19.99 12.94
C VAL A 100 12.11 20.48 14.30
N PRO A 101 13.14 21.34 14.36
CA PRO A 101 13.56 21.97 15.61
C PRO A 101 12.43 22.82 16.21
N GLN A 102 12.26 22.73 17.51
CA GLN A 102 11.31 23.48 18.33
C GLN A 102 12.05 24.12 19.51
N ASP A 103 11.43 25.09 20.18
CA ASP A 103 12.04 25.77 21.33
C ASP A 103 12.35 24.81 22.50
N ASP A 104 11.63 23.69 22.56
CA ASP A 104 11.65 22.71 23.63
C ASP A 104 12.16 21.32 23.19
N GLY A 105 12.76 21.21 21.99
CA GLY A 105 13.36 19.96 21.51
C GLY A 105 13.32 19.82 19.99
N VAL A 106 13.30 18.59 19.50
CA VAL A 106 13.18 18.25 18.08
C VAL A 106 11.95 17.38 17.86
N ARG A 107 11.03 17.86 17.02
CA ARG A 107 9.86 17.09 16.57
C ARG A 107 10.27 16.19 15.42
N MET A 108 10.16 14.89 15.64
CA MET A 108 10.44 13.85 14.65
C MET A 108 9.14 13.41 13.99
N TYR A 109 9.13 13.31 12.67
CA TYR A 109 8.08 12.66 11.89
C TYR A 109 8.70 11.46 11.17
N LEU A 110 8.22 10.26 11.50
CA LEU A 110 8.77 8.99 11.06
C LEU A 110 7.71 8.27 10.22
N PRO A 111 7.97 7.95 8.94
CA PRO A 111 7.01 7.21 8.13
C PRO A 111 6.79 5.81 8.71
N LEU A 112 5.53 5.40 8.76
CA LEU A 112 5.12 4.04 9.14
C LEU A 112 5.03 3.20 7.87
N LEU A 113 6.11 2.49 7.58
CA LEU A 113 6.28 1.66 6.39
C LEU A 113 6.08 0.19 6.75
N ASP A 114 5.11 -0.48 6.14
CA ASP A 114 5.02 -1.94 6.12
C ASP A 114 5.40 -2.43 4.72
N GLY A 115 6.63 -2.91 4.58
CA GLY A 115 7.27 -3.13 3.29
C GLY A 115 7.32 -1.85 2.47
N SER A 116 6.36 -1.71 1.56
CA SER A 116 6.23 -0.58 0.63
C SER A 116 4.92 0.18 0.78
N ASP A 117 4.01 -0.32 1.62
CA ASP A 117 2.76 0.36 1.92
C ASP A 117 3.02 1.41 2.99
N GLN A 118 2.55 2.63 2.74
CA GLN A 118 2.70 3.73 3.68
C GLN A 118 1.41 3.87 4.47
N VAL A 119 1.41 3.32 5.67
CA VAL A 119 0.22 3.26 6.52
C VAL A 119 -0.05 4.63 7.16
N GLY A 120 1.01 5.38 7.44
CA GLY A 120 0.92 6.64 8.16
C GLY A 120 2.26 7.21 8.60
N VAL A 121 2.23 8.00 9.67
CA VAL A 121 3.39 8.68 10.27
C VAL A 121 3.31 8.60 11.79
N LEU A 122 4.41 8.21 12.43
CA LEU A 122 4.64 8.35 13.86
C LEU A 122 5.34 9.69 14.10
N ALA A 123 4.76 10.52 14.96
CA ALA A 123 5.35 11.79 15.36
C ALA A 123 5.63 11.80 16.86
N LEU A 124 6.80 12.29 17.28
CA LEU A 124 7.18 12.43 18.68
C LEU A 124 8.20 13.54 18.85
N THR A 125 8.35 14.07 20.06
CA THR A 125 9.33 15.11 20.39
C THR A 125 10.37 14.55 21.36
N LEU A 126 11.65 14.83 21.10
CA LEU A 126 12.78 14.51 21.98
C LEU A 126 13.55 15.80 22.31
N ASP A 127 14.21 15.87 23.46
CA ASP A 127 15.01 17.05 23.83
C ASP A 127 16.20 17.27 22.88
N THR A 128 16.86 16.17 22.49
CA THR A 128 17.95 16.13 21.51
C THR A 128 17.84 14.86 20.66
N VAL A 129 18.42 14.87 19.46
CA VAL A 129 18.42 13.72 18.54
C VAL A 129 19.82 13.50 17.99
N ASP A 130 20.43 12.38 18.36
CA ASP A 130 21.69 11.91 17.79
C ASP A 130 21.50 10.86 16.68
N ASP A 131 22.61 10.34 16.14
CA ASP A 131 22.56 9.37 15.05
C ASP A 131 22.07 7.98 15.48
N ASP A 132 22.23 7.62 16.76
CA ASP A 132 21.69 6.39 17.33
C ASP A 132 20.17 6.49 17.50
N ASP A 133 19.67 7.61 18.03
CA ASP A 133 18.24 7.91 18.12
C ASP A 133 17.58 7.81 16.75
N ARG A 134 18.18 8.44 15.71
CA ARG A 134 17.69 8.34 14.33
C ARG A 134 17.58 6.90 13.84
N ARG A 135 18.58 6.06 14.13
CA ARG A 135 18.57 4.64 13.74
C ARG A 135 17.47 3.86 14.46
N LEU A 136 17.33 4.08 15.76
CA LEU A 136 16.38 3.37 16.61
C LEU A 136 14.93 3.77 16.32
N LEU A 137 14.68 5.07 16.15
CA LEU A 137 13.36 5.59 15.79
C LEU A 137 12.86 5.06 14.45
N ARG A 138 13.75 4.87 13.47
CA ARG A 138 13.39 4.20 12.20
C ARG A 138 12.96 2.75 12.41
N ARG A 139 13.66 2.00 13.26
CA ARG A 139 13.30 0.60 13.59
C ARG A 139 11.98 0.55 14.36
N LEU A 140 11.79 1.46 15.30
CA LEU A 140 10.54 1.62 16.04
C LEU A 140 9.38 1.89 15.10
N ALA A 141 9.53 2.84 14.17
CA ALA A 141 8.49 3.17 13.20
C ALA A 141 8.11 1.98 12.31
N GLY A 142 9.09 1.18 11.87
CA GLY A 142 8.84 -0.07 11.15
C GLY A 142 8.03 -1.07 11.99
N LEU A 143 8.46 -1.32 13.24
CA LEU A 143 7.74 -2.24 14.13
C LEU A 143 6.30 -1.76 14.42
N VAL A 144 6.10 -0.46 14.61
CA VAL A 144 4.76 0.14 14.79
C VAL A 144 3.92 -0.06 13.53
N ALA A 145 4.49 0.11 12.34
CA ALA A 145 3.79 -0.14 11.08
C ALA A 145 3.35 -1.61 10.98
N ASP A 146 4.27 -2.56 11.22
CA ASP A 146 4.00 -4.00 11.19
C ASP A 146 2.87 -4.37 12.18
N MET A 147 2.90 -3.80 13.38
CA MET A 147 1.85 -3.97 14.38
C MET A 147 0.52 -3.41 13.90
N LEU A 148 0.47 -2.20 13.34
CA LEU A 148 -0.77 -1.62 12.84
C LEU A 148 -1.37 -2.46 11.70
N VAL A 149 -0.55 -2.90 10.74
CA VAL A 149 -1.03 -3.71 9.61
C VAL A 149 -1.52 -5.08 10.08
N THR A 150 -0.71 -5.80 10.86
CA THR A 150 -1.07 -7.14 11.34
C THR A 150 -2.37 -7.11 12.15
N LYS A 151 -2.53 -6.10 13.01
CA LYS A 151 -3.66 -5.96 13.93
C LYS A 151 -4.91 -5.40 13.25
N HIS A 152 -4.77 -4.73 12.10
CA HIS A 152 -5.91 -4.21 11.32
C HIS A 152 -6.93 -5.29 10.96
N SER A 153 -6.48 -6.52 10.72
CA SER A 153 -7.31 -7.65 10.30
C SER A 153 -8.41 -8.05 11.31
N TYR A 154 -8.33 -7.63 12.56
CA TYR A 154 -9.30 -7.97 13.61
C TYR A 154 -9.71 -6.78 14.48
N THR A 155 -9.57 -5.54 13.98
CA THR A 155 -10.09 -4.35 14.65
C THR A 155 -10.60 -3.30 13.67
N ASP A 156 -11.76 -2.72 14.00
CA ASP A 156 -12.32 -1.59 13.26
C ASP A 156 -11.71 -0.25 13.68
N GLN A 157 -10.89 -0.19 14.75
CA GLN A 157 -10.38 1.08 15.27
C GLN A 157 -9.58 1.87 14.23
N PHE A 158 -8.74 1.19 13.45
CA PHE A 158 -7.95 1.85 12.41
C PHE A 158 -8.80 2.25 11.20
N PHE A 159 -9.77 1.40 10.84
CA PHE A 159 -10.74 1.71 9.79
C PHE A 159 -11.54 2.97 10.15
N LEU A 160 -12.10 3.01 11.36
CA LEU A 160 -12.90 4.13 11.86
C LEU A 160 -12.08 5.41 12.01
N ALA A 161 -10.82 5.32 12.43
CA ALA A 161 -9.93 6.48 12.51
C ALA A 161 -9.68 7.12 11.14
N ARG A 162 -9.49 6.30 10.09
CA ARG A 162 -9.23 6.76 8.71
C ARG A 162 -10.48 7.25 7.98
N ARG A 163 -11.67 6.88 8.44
CA ARG A 163 -12.96 7.21 7.79
C ARG A 163 -13.35 8.66 8.08
N ARG A 164 -13.33 9.52 7.06
CA ARG A 164 -13.74 10.94 7.14
C ARG A 164 -15.19 11.19 6.76
N GLU A 165 -15.77 10.30 5.97
CA GLU A 165 -17.16 10.35 5.51
C GLU A 165 -17.84 8.98 5.64
N PRO A 166 -19.18 8.92 5.68
CA PRO A 166 -19.90 7.66 5.53
C PRO A 166 -19.55 6.98 4.20
N MET A 167 -18.97 5.78 4.25
CA MET A 167 -18.89 4.85 3.13
C MET A 167 -20.25 4.24 2.80
N SER A 168 -20.52 4.11 1.50
CA SER A 168 -21.60 3.25 1.01
C SER A 168 -21.25 1.77 1.17
N LEU A 169 -22.26 0.88 1.21
CA LEU A 169 -22.04 -0.57 1.28
C LEU A 169 -21.16 -1.08 0.12
N ALA A 170 -21.37 -0.56 -1.09
CA ALA A 170 -20.57 -0.90 -2.25
C ALA A 170 -19.09 -0.53 -2.05
N ALA A 171 -18.82 0.65 -1.48
CA ALA A 171 -17.47 1.07 -1.15
C ALA A 171 -16.84 0.20 -0.04
N GLU A 172 -17.61 -0.15 1.01
CA GLU A 172 -17.11 -1.04 2.07
C GLU A 172 -16.72 -2.42 1.51
N ILE A 173 -17.50 -2.97 0.58
CA ILE A 173 -17.16 -4.22 -0.13
C ILE A 173 -15.87 -4.05 -0.94
N GLN A 174 -15.76 -3.00 -1.76
CA GLN A 174 -14.57 -2.77 -2.57
C GLN A 174 -13.31 -2.63 -1.72
N TRP A 175 -13.34 -1.75 -0.71
CA TRP A 175 -12.19 -1.52 0.18
C TRP A 175 -11.75 -2.77 0.94
N SER A 176 -12.68 -3.66 1.28
CA SER A 176 -12.35 -4.92 1.95
C SER A 176 -11.65 -5.94 1.04
N LEU A 177 -11.72 -5.75 -0.28
CA LEU A 177 -11.23 -6.71 -1.27
C LEU A 177 -9.99 -6.25 -2.03
N LEU A 178 -9.67 -4.95 -1.97
CA LEU A 178 -8.46 -4.41 -2.58
C LEU A 178 -7.19 -5.00 -1.95
N PRO A 179 -6.11 -5.15 -2.73
CA PRO A 179 -4.79 -5.31 -2.15
C PRO A 179 -4.37 -4.02 -1.41
N SER A 180 -3.21 -4.04 -0.75
CA SER A 180 -2.52 -2.80 -0.36
C SER A 180 -2.50 -1.81 -1.52
N LEU A 181 -2.62 -0.52 -1.23
CA LEU A 181 -2.73 0.49 -2.28
C LEU A 181 -1.38 0.79 -2.93
N ALA A 182 -0.27 0.43 -2.28
CA ALA A 182 1.06 0.60 -2.82
C ALA A 182 1.93 -0.63 -2.58
N MET A 183 2.80 -0.90 -3.55
CA MET A 183 3.92 -1.84 -3.44
C MET A 183 5.12 -1.25 -4.16
N SER A 184 6.33 -1.46 -3.65
CA SER A 184 7.56 -0.86 -4.15
C SER A 184 8.75 -1.71 -3.71
N VAL A 185 9.20 -2.55 -4.63
CA VAL A 185 10.48 -3.26 -4.52
C VAL A 185 11.52 -2.54 -5.38
N PRO A 186 12.82 -2.81 -5.22
CA PRO A 186 13.87 -2.11 -5.98
C PRO A 186 13.63 -2.08 -7.50
N GLN A 187 13.02 -3.13 -8.05
CA GLN A 187 12.81 -3.34 -9.49
C GLN A 187 11.51 -2.71 -10.02
N VAL A 188 10.50 -2.52 -9.18
CA VAL A 188 9.17 -2.10 -9.62
C VAL A 188 8.35 -1.50 -8.47
N ALA A 189 7.52 -0.51 -8.79
CA ALA A 189 6.51 0.01 -7.88
C ALA A 189 5.12 0.03 -8.54
N VAL A 190 4.09 -0.19 -7.73
CA VAL A 190 2.68 -0.09 -8.06
C VAL A 190 2.03 0.84 -7.03
N ALA A 191 1.20 1.77 -7.50
CA ALA A 191 0.37 2.59 -6.63
C ALA A 191 -1.03 2.71 -7.22
N GLY A 192 -2.05 2.58 -6.37
CA GLY A 192 -3.46 2.60 -6.73
C GLY A 192 -4.23 3.66 -5.95
N ILE A 193 -5.10 4.38 -6.66
CA ILE A 193 -6.02 5.35 -6.08
C ILE A 193 -7.43 4.95 -6.49
N LEU A 194 -8.39 5.03 -5.56
CA LEU A 194 -9.82 4.95 -5.85
C LEU A 194 -10.46 6.30 -5.56
N GLU A 195 -11.03 6.91 -6.58
CA GLU A 195 -11.77 8.17 -6.45
C GLU A 195 -13.12 8.02 -7.17
N PRO A 196 -14.26 8.30 -6.52
CA PRO A 196 -14.43 8.71 -5.13
C PRO A 196 -14.32 7.55 -4.12
N ALA A 197 -13.44 7.68 -3.13
CA ALA A 197 -13.15 6.62 -2.15
C ALA A 197 -14.38 6.12 -1.36
N TYR A 198 -15.29 6.99 -0.94
CA TYR A 198 -16.41 6.63 -0.06
C TYR A 198 -17.66 6.12 -0.80
N ARG A 199 -17.70 6.23 -2.13
CA ARG A 199 -18.87 5.89 -2.97
C ARG A 199 -18.53 5.04 -4.20
N VAL A 200 -17.30 4.52 -4.28
CA VAL A 200 -16.90 3.60 -5.34
C VAL A 200 -17.80 2.36 -5.33
N ALA A 201 -18.08 1.83 -6.52
CA ALA A 201 -18.99 0.71 -6.69
C ALA A 201 -18.44 -0.32 -7.67
N GLY A 202 -18.27 0.02 -8.95
CA GLY A 202 -17.83 -0.92 -10.00
C GLY A 202 -16.32 -1.02 -10.19
N ASP A 203 -15.59 -0.01 -9.75
CA ASP A 203 -14.16 0.10 -10.03
C ASP A 203 -13.35 -0.67 -8.99
N SER A 204 -12.43 -1.51 -9.46
CA SER A 204 -11.53 -2.27 -8.60
C SER A 204 -10.21 -2.54 -9.28
N PHE A 205 -9.18 -2.89 -8.52
CA PHE A 205 -7.92 -3.34 -9.06
C PHE A 205 -7.30 -4.42 -8.17
N ASP A 206 -6.41 -5.21 -8.77
CA ASP A 206 -5.63 -6.22 -8.07
C ASP A 206 -4.23 -6.26 -8.65
N TYR A 207 -3.25 -6.59 -7.80
CA TYR A 207 -1.91 -6.93 -8.28
C TYR A 207 -1.29 -8.02 -7.42
N ALA A 208 -0.32 -8.72 -7.98
CA ALA A 208 0.56 -9.60 -7.22
C ALA A 208 1.92 -9.67 -7.91
N LEU A 209 2.97 -9.63 -7.10
CA LEU A 209 4.32 -9.92 -7.56
C LEU A 209 4.65 -11.37 -7.19
N ASN A 210 4.75 -12.23 -8.21
CA ASN A 210 5.10 -13.63 -8.05
C ASN A 210 6.41 -13.87 -8.79
N GLU A 211 7.47 -14.20 -8.05
CA GLU A 211 8.83 -14.28 -8.60
C GLU A 211 9.19 -12.99 -9.37
N ASP A 212 9.51 -13.11 -10.66
CA ASP A 212 9.87 -11.99 -11.53
C ASP A 212 8.67 -11.40 -12.29
N ILE A 213 7.45 -11.91 -12.07
CA ILE A 213 6.26 -11.49 -12.81
C ILE A 213 5.34 -10.67 -11.91
N LEU A 214 5.22 -9.40 -12.25
CA LEU A 214 4.20 -8.54 -11.70
C LEU A 214 2.91 -8.65 -12.52
N HIS A 215 1.87 -9.16 -11.88
CA HIS A 215 0.52 -9.21 -12.39
C HIS A 215 -0.25 -7.97 -11.95
N VAL A 216 -0.96 -7.32 -12.87
CA VAL A 216 -1.87 -6.20 -12.56
C VAL A 216 -3.19 -6.42 -13.29
N ALA A 217 -4.30 -6.14 -12.62
CA ALA A 217 -5.62 -6.03 -13.23
C ALA A 217 -6.34 -4.79 -12.73
N MET A 218 -7.06 -4.13 -13.62
CA MET A 218 -8.00 -3.08 -13.31
C MET A 218 -9.33 -3.41 -13.97
N VAL A 219 -10.42 -3.24 -13.24
CA VAL A 219 -11.77 -3.55 -13.71
C VAL A 219 -12.72 -2.38 -13.42
N ASP A 220 -13.66 -2.14 -14.33
CA ASP A 220 -14.83 -1.28 -14.11
C ASP A 220 -16.07 -2.06 -14.53
N ALA A 221 -16.88 -2.44 -13.53
CA ALA A 221 -18.11 -3.20 -13.74
C ALA A 221 -19.29 -2.30 -14.13
N MET A 222 -20.09 -2.76 -15.09
CA MET A 222 -21.30 -2.07 -15.51
C MET A 222 -22.26 -1.85 -14.33
N GLY A 223 -22.92 -0.70 -14.33
CA GLY A 223 -24.04 -0.40 -13.44
C GLY A 223 -23.64 0.56 -12.34
N HIS A 224 -24.29 0.44 -11.18
CA HIS A 224 -24.01 1.28 -10.03
C HIS A 224 -24.33 0.57 -8.71
N GLY A 225 -23.73 1.04 -7.62
CA GLY A 225 -24.06 0.55 -6.28
C GLY A 225 -23.67 -0.91 -6.06
N LEU A 226 -24.54 -1.67 -5.42
CA LEU A 226 -24.22 -3.02 -4.95
C LEU A 226 -24.00 -4.03 -6.08
N ASP A 227 -24.78 -3.93 -7.17
CA ASP A 227 -24.69 -4.86 -8.29
C ASP A 227 -23.34 -4.74 -9.01
N ALA A 228 -22.91 -3.49 -9.27
CA ALA A 228 -21.59 -3.21 -9.83
C ALA A 228 -20.46 -3.69 -8.90
N ALA A 229 -20.60 -3.49 -7.58
CA ALA A 229 -19.59 -3.95 -6.63
C ALA A 229 -19.47 -5.47 -6.56
N THR A 230 -20.61 -6.17 -6.61
CA THR A 230 -20.64 -7.63 -6.63
C THR A 230 -20.02 -8.16 -7.91
N MET A 231 -20.33 -7.56 -9.06
CA MET A 231 -19.77 -7.97 -10.34
C MET A 231 -18.25 -7.73 -10.42
N ALA A 232 -17.76 -6.57 -9.97
CA ALA A 232 -16.33 -6.29 -9.87
C ALA A 232 -15.62 -7.28 -8.92
N THR A 233 -16.27 -7.65 -7.81
CA THR A 233 -15.77 -8.67 -6.87
C THR A 233 -15.62 -10.03 -7.55
N VAL A 234 -16.63 -10.46 -8.32
CA VAL A 234 -16.57 -11.73 -9.08
C VAL A 234 -15.47 -11.67 -10.13
N ALA A 235 -15.33 -10.56 -10.86
CA ALA A 235 -14.26 -10.39 -11.85
C ALA A 235 -12.87 -10.49 -11.23
N ILE A 236 -12.62 -9.79 -10.10
CA ILE A 236 -11.35 -9.86 -9.37
C ILE A 236 -11.12 -11.25 -8.78
N GLY A 237 -12.16 -11.91 -8.27
CA GLY A 237 -12.09 -13.29 -7.80
C GLY A 237 -11.70 -14.26 -8.92
N ALA A 238 -12.32 -14.14 -10.08
CA ALA A 238 -12.03 -14.94 -11.26
C ALA A 238 -10.61 -14.68 -11.79
N TYR A 239 -10.18 -13.42 -11.83
CA TYR A 239 -8.81 -13.03 -12.16
C TYR A 239 -7.79 -13.67 -11.20
N ARG A 240 -8.01 -13.54 -9.88
CA ARG A 240 -7.14 -14.13 -8.84
C ARG A 240 -7.08 -15.65 -8.95
N HIS A 241 -8.21 -16.30 -9.21
CA HIS A 241 -8.27 -17.75 -9.43
C HIS A 241 -7.41 -18.13 -10.63
N ALA A 242 -7.67 -17.54 -11.80
CA ALA A 242 -6.96 -17.85 -13.03
C ALA A 242 -5.46 -17.54 -12.93
N ARG A 243 -5.07 -16.42 -12.29
CA ARG A 243 -3.67 -16.12 -11.99
C ARG A 243 -3.00 -17.21 -11.16
N ARG A 244 -3.67 -17.70 -10.10
CA ARG A 244 -3.14 -18.77 -9.22
C ARG A 244 -3.15 -20.15 -9.87
N ALA A 245 -3.87 -20.32 -10.97
CA ALA A 245 -3.77 -21.49 -11.83
C ALA A 245 -2.62 -21.39 -12.84
N GLU A 246 -1.84 -20.30 -12.81
CA GLU A 246 -0.64 -20.07 -13.63
C GLU A 246 -0.89 -20.10 -15.15
N ILE A 247 -2.14 -19.88 -15.59
CA ILE A 247 -2.52 -19.87 -17.01
C ILE A 247 -2.16 -18.55 -17.72
N GLY A 248 -2.27 -18.44 -19.04
CA GLY A 248 -1.92 -17.25 -19.83
C GLY A 248 -2.89 -16.05 -19.71
N LEU A 249 -2.53 -14.88 -20.24
CA LEU A 249 -3.41 -13.69 -20.22
C LEU A 249 -4.71 -13.90 -21.03
N SER A 250 -4.64 -14.58 -22.17
CA SER A 250 -5.82 -14.88 -22.98
C SER A 250 -6.77 -15.86 -22.28
N GLU A 251 -6.22 -16.87 -21.61
CA GLU A 251 -6.97 -17.83 -20.81
C GLU A 251 -7.57 -17.18 -19.55
N ILE A 252 -6.86 -16.25 -18.91
CA ILE A 252 -7.40 -15.43 -17.82
C ILE A 252 -8.65 -14.67 -18.29
N TYR A 253 -8.58 -13.99 -19.44
CA TYR A 253 -9.72 -13.29 -20.00
C TYR A 253 -10.90 -14.24 -20.23
N ALA A 254 -10.67 -15.39 -20.88
CA ALA A 254 -11.72 -16.37 -21.16
C ALA A 254 -12.36 -16.94 -19.87
N PHE A 255 -11.56 -17.13 -18.82
CA PHE A 255 -12.05 -17.57 -17.52
C PHE A 255 -12.91 -16.51 -16.84
N MET A 256 -12.45 -15.25 -16.83
CA MET A 256 -13.22 -14.13 -16.31
C MET A 256 -14.52 -13.93 -17.08
N ASP A 257 -14.47 -14.02 -18.42
CA ASP A 257 -15.63 -13.82 -19.31
C ASP A 257 -16.73 -14.84 -18.99
N ARG A 258 -16.36 -16.12 -18.90
CA ARG A 258 -17.27 -17.19 -18.50
C ARG A 258 -17.84 -16.98 -17.09
N ALA A 259 -16.99 -16.60 -16.13
CA ALA A 259 -17.43 -16.38 -14.75
C ALA A 259 -18.48 -15.26 -14.66
N ILE A 260 -18.32 -14.16 -15.41
CA ILE A 260 -19.30 -13.07 -15.45
C ILE A 260 -20.58 -13.50 -16.17
N ALA A 261 -20.46 -14.14 -17.33
CA ALA A 261 -21.61 -14.58 -18.11
C ALA A 261 -22.48 -15.60 -17.34
N GLU A 262 -21.86 -16.55 -16.64
CA GLU A 262 -22.58 -17.57 -15.84
C GLU A 262 -23.28 -16.98 -14.61
N GLN A 263 -22.68 -15.99 -13.95
CA GLN A 263 -23.22 -15.44 -12.70
C GLN A 263 -24.25 -14.34 -12.91
N PHE A 264 -24.08 -13.50 -13.94
CA PHE A 264 -24.93 -12.31 -14.15
C PHE A 264 -25.76 -12.37 -15.44
N GLY A 265 -25.47 -13.30 -16.35
CA GLY A 265 -26.16 -13.41 -17.64
C GLY A 265 -25.55 -12.51 -18.72
N PRO A 266 -26.08 -12.59 -19.97
CA PRO A 266 -25.42 -12.08 -21.16
C PRO A 266 -25.42 -10.56 -21.33
N ASP A 267 -26.26 -9.83 -20.59
CA ASP A 267 -26.37 -8.37 -20.69
C ASP A 267 -25.43 -7.62 -19.73
N HIS A 268 -24.67 -8.36 -18.91
CA HIS A 268 -23.76 -7.80 -17.93
C HIS A 268 -22.31 -7.95 -18.36
N PHE A 269 -21.54 -6.88 -18.18
CA PHE A 269 -20.12 -6.90 -18.53
C PHE A 269 -19.27 -6.10 -17.56
N VAL A 270 -17.98 -6.42 -17.59
CA VAL A 270 -16.92 -5.72 -16.89
C VAL A 270 -15.87 -5.29 -17.91
N THR A 271 -15.55 -4.00 -17.97
CA THR A 271 -14.36 -3.59 -18.71
C THR A 271 -13.13 -3.97 -17.89
N ALA A 272 -12.10 -4.51 -18.52
CA ALA A 272 -10.92 -4.98 -17.81
C ALA A 272 -9.63 -4.68 -18.55
N GLN A 273 -8.60 -4.30 -17.81
CA GLN A 273 -7.23 -4.20 -18.29
C GLN A 273 -6.37 -5.16 -17.47
N MET A 274 -5.81 -6.18 -18.11
CA MET A 274 -4.93 -7.16 -17.45
C MET A 274 -3.52 -7.06 -18.01
N MET A 275 -2.52 -7.09 -17.14
CA MET A 275 -1.11 -6.93 -17.49
C MET A 275 -0.23 -7.94 -16.76
N ARG A 276 0.89 -8.28 -17.42
CA ARG A 276 2.04 -8.98 -16.84
C ARG A 276 3.30 -8.22 -17.19
N LEU A 277 4.08 -7.83 -16.20
CA LEU A 277 5.41 -7.28 -16.40
C LEU A 277 6.43 -8.27 -15.87
N ASN A 278 7.33 -8.74 -16.73
CA ASN A 278 8.55 -9.37 -16.27
C ASN A 278 9.52 -8.27 -15.81
N ILE A 279 9.76 -8.18 -14.50
CA ILE A 279 10.52 -7.09 -13.87
C ILE A 279 12.01 -7.16 -14.18
N THR A 280 12.51 -8.34 -14.54
CA THR A 280 13.93 -8.58 -14.87
C THR A 280 14.25 -8.12 -16.29
N THR A 281 13.34 -8.37 -17.24
CA THR A 281 13.54 -8.03 -18.66
C THR A 281 12.93 -6.69 -19.04
N GLY A 282 11.92 -6.21 -18.31
CA GLY A 282 11.10 -5.06 -18.70
C GLY A 282 10.00 -5.40 -19.71
N HIS A 283 9.79 -6.67 -20.05
CA HIS A 283 8.76 -7.07 -21.00
C HIS A 283 7.36 -6.99 -20.38
N LEU A 284 6.58 -5.99 -20.81
CA LEU A 284 5.18 -5.81 -20.46
C LEU A 284 4.29 -6.48 -21.51
N GLN A 285 3.36 -7.31 -21.06
CA GLN A 285 2.29 -7.90 -21.86
C GLN A 285 0.93 -7.47 -21.31
N TRP A 286 -0.05 -7.24 -22.18
CA TRP A 286 -1.39 -6.87 -21.74
C TRP A 286 -2.51 -7.33 -22.68
N VAL A 287 -3.70 -7.44 -22.11
CA VAL A 287 -4.99 -7.60 -22.81
C VAL A 287 -5.93 -6.51 -22.28
N ASN A 288 -6.52 -5.75 -23.18
CA ASN A 288 -7.51 -4.71 -22.86
C ASN A 288 -8.90 -5.12 -23.37
N ALA A 289 -9.77 -5.52 -22.44
CA ALA A 289 -11.15 -5.91 -22.66
C ALA A 289 -12.09 -4.71 -22.46
N GLY A 290 -12.02 -3.75 -23.39
CA GLY A 290 -12.93 -2.59 -23.42
C GLY A 290 -12.66 -1.48 -22.40
N HIS A 291 -11.50 -1.49 -21.73
CA HIS A 291 -11.06 -0.44 -20.82
C HIS A 291 -10.27 0.66 -21.57
N PRO A 292 -10.08 1.88 -21.04
CA PRO A 292 -9.22 2.88 -21.68
C PRO A 292 -7.78 2.41 -21.85
N ALA A 293 -7.16 2.76 -22.98
CA ALA A 293 -5.77 2.41 -23.27
C ALA A 293 -4.82 3.04 -22.23
N PRO A 294 -3.92 2.25 -21.61
CA PRO A 294 -2.94 2.75 -20.65
C PRO A 294 -1.99 3.76 -21.29
N LEU A 295 -1.52 4.74 -20.51
CA LEU A 295 -0.55 5.73 -20.97
C LEU A 295 0.86 5.28 -20.59
N LEU A 296 1.77 5.25 -21.57
CA LEU A 296 3.21 5.11 -21.31
C LEU A 296 3.80 6.51 -21.08
N ILE A 297 4.39 6.70 -19.90
CA ILE A 297 5.05 7.94 -19.48
C ILE A 297 6.54 7.66 -19.35
N ARG A 298 7.37 8.48 -20.00
CA ARG A 298 8.83 8.43 -19.92
C ARG A 298 9.36 9.83 -19.66
N ASN A 299 10.30 9.95 -18.72
CA ASN A 299 10.88 11.24 -18.33
C ASN A 299 9.82 12.31 -17.99
N GLY A 300 8.72 11.90 -17.35
CA GLY A 300 7.62 12.78 -16.96
C GLY A 300 6.68 13.21 -18.09
N GLN A 301 6.84 12.69 -19.31
CA GLN A 301 6.00 13.02 -20.46
C GLN A 301 5.24 11.79 -20.97
N VAL A 302 3.98 11.98 -21.38
CA VAL A 302 3.20 10.94 -22.06
C VAL A 302 3.82 10.70 -23.44
N VAL A 303 4.36 9.50 -23.66
CA VAL A 303 4.99 9.10 -24.91
C VAL A 303 3.94 8.61 -25.90
N ARG A 304 3.05 7.71 -25.47
CA ARG A 304 2.01 7.09 -26.29
C ARG A 304 0.96 6.38 -25.44
N GLN A 305 -0.15 6.02 -26.07
CA GLN A 305 -1.09 5.03 -25.56
C GLN A 305 -0.60 3.60 -25.90
N LEU A 306 -0.82 2.68 -24.97
CA LEU A 306 -0.58 1.25 -25.13
C LEU A 306 -1.81 0.58 -25.73
N GLU A 307 -2.06 0.88 -27.01
CA GLU A 307 -3.18 0.31 -27.77
C GLU A 307 -3.03 -1.22 -27.93
N SER A 308 -4.16 -1.91 -27.99
CA SER A 308 -4.24 -3.34 -28.27
C SER A 308 -5.33 -3.62 -29.31
N PRO A 309 -5.30 -4.79 -29.97
CA PRO A 309 -6.43 -5.26 -30.77
C PRO A 309 -7.73 -5.27 -29.96
N THR A 310 -8.85 -5.01 -30.65
CA THR A 310 -10.17 -4.96 -30.04
C THR A 310 -10.50 -6.28 -29.36
N THR A 311 -10.75 -6.23 -28.05
CA THR A 311 -11.30 -7.34 -27.27
C THR A 311 -12.59 -6.87 -26.62
N LEU A 312 -13.63 -7.69 -26.66
CA LEU A 312 -14.91 -7.35 -26.03
C LEU A 312 -14.75 -7.23 -24.50
N PRO A 313 -15.57 -6.40 -23.84
CA PRO A 313 -15.70 -6.46 -22.39
C PRO A 313 -15.98 -7.88 -21.89
N VAL A 314 -15.44 -8.17 -20.71
CA VAL A 314 -15.59 -9.46 -20.01
C VAL A 314 -17.08 -9.69 -19.70
N GLY A 315 -17.64 -10.81 -20.16
CA GLY A 315 -19.04 -11.19 -19.97
C GLY A 315 -19.83 -11.29 -21.28
N PHE A 316 -19.32 -10.71 -22.38
CA PHE A 316 -20.01 -10.72 -23.67
C PHE A 316 -19.69 -11.92 -24.58
N GLY A 317 -18.75 -12.79 -24.22
CA GLY A 317 -18.49 -14.01 -25.01
C GLY A 317 -17.79 -13.73 -26.35
N GLY A 318 -16.53 -13.28 -26.28
CA GLY A 318 -15.70 -12.96 -27.45
C GLY A 318 -14.74 -14.07 -27.91
N GLU A 319 -14.05 -13.81 -29.02
CA GLU A 319 -12.91 -14.61 -29.46
C GLU A 319 -11.74 -14.51 -28.46
N GLU A 320 -10.78 -15.43 -28.59
CA GLU A 320 -9.56 -15.39 -27.79
C GLU A 320 -8.78 -14.08 -28.06
N PRO A 321 -8.44 -13.30 -27.01
CA PRO A 321 -7.83 -12.00 -27.20
C PRO A 321 -6.37 -12.12 -27.62
N GLN A 322 -5.96 -11.20 -28.50
CA GLN A 322 -4.55 -11.06 -28.87
C GLN A 322 -3.76 -10.34 -27.79
N ILE A 323 -2.68 -10.97 -27.32
CA ILE A 323 -1.79 -10.40 -26.31
C ILE A 323 -0.87 -9.35 -26.96
N SER A 324 -0.94 -8.12 -26.46
CA SER A 324 -0.04 -7.03 -26.86
C SER A 324 1.21 -7.01 -25.98
N GLY A 325 2.33 -6.49 -26.51
CA GLY A 325 3.62 -6.48 -25.82
C GLY A 325 4.44 -5.22 -26.06
N GLN A 326 5.21 -4.80 -25.06
CA GLN A 326 6.09 -3.63 -25.10
C GLN A 326 7.30 -3.85 -24.18
N MET A 327 8.49 -3.50 -24.65
CA MET A 327 9.68 -3.43 -23.80
C MET A 327 9.72 -2.08 -23.07
N LEU A 328 9.66 -2.11 -21.75
CA LEU A 328 9.79 -0.93 -20.90
C LEU A 328 11.27 -0.60 -20.65
N GLN A 329 11.54 0.68 -20.47
CA GLN A 329 12.83 1.20 -20.04
C GLN A 329 12.80 1.53 -18.56
N ARG A 330 13.99 1.57 -17.95
CA ARG A 330 14.13 2.01 -16.57
C ARG A 330 13.61 3.43 -16.38
N GLY A 331 12.74 3.62 -15.39
CA GLY A 331 12.06 4.88 -15.11
C GLY A 331 10.74 5.08 -15.88
N ASP A 332 10.37 4.18 -16.79
CA ASP A 332 9.07 4.21 -17.44
C ASP A 332 7.95 4.03 -16.42
N ARG A 333 6.83 4.72 -16.67
CA ARG A 333 5.60 4.54 -15.92
C ARG A 333 4.46 4.19 -16.86
N VAL A 334 3.63 3.25 -16.45
CA VAL A 334 2.37 2.91 -17.12
C VAL A 334 1.24 3.39 -16.22
N LEU A 335 0.43 4.31 -16.74
CA LEU A 335 -0.74 4.85 -16.04
C LEU A 335 -1.99 4.21 -16.63
N CYS A 336 -2.67 3.37 -15.85
CA CYS A 336 -4.01 2.90 -16.11
C CYS A 336 -5.01 3.87 -15.50
N GLN A 337 -6.05 4.23 -16.27
CA GLN A 337 -7.07 5.16 -15.83
C GLN A 337 -8.42 4.69 -16.36
N ASP A 338 -9.46 4.85 -15.56
CA ASP A 338 -10.81 4.68 -16.02
C ASP A 338 -11.40 6.03 -16.49
N HIS A 339 -12.07 6.00 -17.64
CA HIS A 339 -12.74 7.15 -18.25
C HIS A 339 -14.23 7.08 -17.94
N GLY A 340 -14.59 7.41 -16.71
CA GLY A 340 -15.96 7.79 -16.43
C GLY A 340 -16.37 9.03 -17.21
N GLY A 341 -17.40 8.91 -18.04
CA GLY A 341 -18.12 10.10 -18.49
C GLY A 341 -18.56 10.93 -17.28
N HIS A 342 -18.41 12.25 -17.35
CA HIS A 342 -18.75 13.27 -16.34
C HIS A 342 -17.65 13.63 -15.33
N GLY A 343 -16.49 14.13 -15.79
CA GLY A 343 -15.66 15.12 -15.05
C GLY A 343 -15.17 14.75 -13.64
N ARG A 344 -15.40 13.51 -13.19
CA ARG A 344 -14.97 12.98 -11.90
C ARG A 344 -13.68 12.22 -12.11
N ARG A 345 -12.66 12.54 -11.31
CA ARG A 345 -11.43 11.76 -11.25
C ARG A 345 -11.80 10.36 -10.74
N ARG A 346 -11.35 9.36 -11.48
CA ARG A 346 -11.62 7.93 -11.30
C ARG A 346 -10.34 7.20 -10.91
N PRO A 347 -10.43 5.93 -10.48
CA PRO A 347 -9.27 5.18 -10.05
C PRO A 347 -8.12 5.20 -11.04
N ARG A 348 -6.92 5.22 -10.48
CA ARG A 348 -5.66 5.27 -11.22
C ARG A 348 -4.74 4.23 -10.64
N ALA A 349 -4.17 3.40 -11.49
CA ALA A 349 -3.04 2.57 -11.12
C ALA A 349 -1.81 3.06 -11.88
N VAL A 350 -0.74 3.37 -11.15
CA VAL A 350 0.56 3.72 -11.71
C VAL A 350 1.51 2.57 -11.45
N LEU A 351 1.99 1.97 -12.53
CA LEU A 351 3.10 1.04 -12.52
C LEU A 351 4.37 1.82 -12.87
N LYS A 352 5.42 1.77 -12.04
CA LYS A 352 6.75 2.30 -12.35
C LYS A 352 7.73 1.14 -12.49
N SER A 353 8.38 1.04 -13.64
CA SER A 353 9.42 0.05 -13.91
C SER A 353 10.79 0.63 -13.56
N ASP A 354 11.56 -0.08 -12.75
CA ASP A 354 12.94 0.27 -12.36
C ASP A 354 13.87 -0.96 -12.45
N PRO A 355 13.91 -1.70 -13.58
CA PRO A 355 14.70 -2.92 -13.74
C PRO A 355 16.18 -2.69 -13.41
N ALA A 356 16.80 -3.75 -12.86
CA ALA A 356 18.18 -3.76 -12.38
C ALA A 356 19.22 -3.47 -13.48
#